data_AF-A0A7L2JKS6-F1
#
_entry.id   AF-A0A7L2JKS6-F1
#
_cell.length_a   1.000
_cell.length_b   1.000
_cell.length_c   1.000
_cell.angle_alpha   90.00
_cell.angle_beta   90.00
_cell.angle_gamma   90.00
#
_symmetry.space_group_name_H-M   'P 1'
#
loop_
_entity.id
_entity.type
_entity.pdbx_description
1 polymer ?
#
loop_
_entity_poly.entity_id
_entity_poly.type
_entity_poly.pdbx_seq_one_letter_code
_entity_poly.pdbx_strand_id
1 'polypeptide(L)' 'LRGCTMGTRGLLGRCAAIALLALLCDALGLLILLLGILVPLSSWDFFVYLGALLLAFSLVFWVFWYTFNIEVPLRELQC' A
#
# COMPACT_ATOMS: atom_id res chain seq x y z
N LEU A 1 -31.55 -23.42 -5.20
CA LEU A 1 -30.69 -23.80 -4.05
C LEU A 1 -29.39 -24.44 -4.55
N ARG A 2 -28.43 -23.65 -5.04
CA ARG A 2 -27.04 -24.10 -5.23
C ARG A 2 -26.15 -23.11 -4.46
N GLY A 3 -25.38 -23.65 -3.53
CA GLY A 3 -24.67 -22.90 -2.51
C GLY A 3 -23.68 -21.90 -3.08
N CYS A 4 -23.83 -20.64 -2.67
CA CYS A 4 -22.67 -19.79 -2.47
C CYS A 4 -21.95 -20.33 -1.25
N THR A 5 -20.97 -21.20 -1.46
CA THR A 5 -19.91 -21.40 -0.48
C THR A 5 -19.19 -20.05 -0.36
N MET A 6 -19.49 -19.29 0.69
CA MET A 6 -18.67 -18.17 1.12
C MET A 6 -17.32 -18.76 1.53
N GLY A 7 -16.45 -18.97 0.55
CA GLY A 7 -15.04 -19.12 0.78
C GLY A 7 -14.59 -17.84 1.46
N THR A 8 -14.19 -17.93 2.73
CA THR A 8 -13.46 -16.90 3.49
C THR A 8 -12.09 -16.57 2.88
N ARG A 9 -11.87 -16.90 1.61
CA ARG A 9 -10.71 -16.55 0.77
C ARG A 9 -11.00 -15.38 -0.18
N GLY A 10 -12.18 -14.76 -0.10
CA GLY A 10 -12.56 -13.60 -0.92
C GLY A 10 -12.30 -12.23 -0.29
N LEU A 11 -11.79 -12.15 0.94
CA LEU A 11 -11.67 -10.87 1.68
C LEU A 11 -10.31 -10.17 1.56
N LEU A 12 -9.31 -10.84 0.99
CA LEU A 12 -8.06 -10.20 0.60
C LEU A 12 -7.99 -10.28 -0.93
N GLY A 13 -8.28 -9.14 -1.58
CA GLY A 13 -8.09 -8.99 -3.02
C GLY A 13 -6.73 -9.53 -3.45
N ARG A 14 -6.67 -10.06 -4.67
CA ARG A 14 -5.56 -10.83 -5.28
C ARG A 14 -4.13 -10.32 -5.08
N CYS A 15 -3.95 -9.11 -4.55
CA CYS A 15 -2.66 -8.45 -4.38
C CYS A 15 -2.43 -7.86 -2.96
N ALA A 16 -3.06 -8.37 -1.89
CA ALA A 16 -2.96 -7.74 -0.56
C ALA A 16 -1.50 -7.57 -0.05
N ALA A 17 -0.56 -8.36 -0.59
CA ALA A 17 0.86 -8.16 -0.38
C ALA A 17 1.38 -6.80 -0.89
N ILE A 18 0.86 -6.29 -2.01
CA ILE A 18 1.20 -4.96 -2.56
C ILE A 18 0.68 -3.86 -1.63
N ALA A 19 -0.55 -4.00 -1.14
CA ALA A 19 -1.11 -3.08 -0.15
C ALA A 19 -0.29 -3.07 1.15
N LEU A 20 0.09 -4.25 1.64
CA LEU A 20 0.94 -4.38 2.83
C LEU A 20 2.30 -3.72 2.60
N LEU A 21 2.93 -3.92 1.44
CA LEU A 21 4.19 -3.29 1.10
C LEU A 21 4.07 -1.76 1.05
N ALA A 22 2.99 -1.23 0.46
CA ALA A 22 2.72 0.20 0.42
C ALA A 22 2.58 0.78 1.84
N LEU A 23 1.82 0.12 2.70
CA LEU A 23 1.65 0.50 4.11
C LEU A 23 2.97 0.46 4.89
N LEU A 24 3.80 -0.57 4.67
CA LEU A 24 5.12 -0.68 5.30
C LEU A 24 6.05 0.45 4.83
N CYS A 25 6.09 0.73 3.53
CA CYS A 25 6.88 1.84 2.98
C CYS A 25 6.40 3.20 3.49
N ASP A 26 5.10 3.40 3.64
CA ASP A 26 4.52 4.63 4.17
C ASP A 26 4.89 4.85 5.65
N ALA A 27 4.71 3.83 6.48
CA ALA A 27 5.08 3.88 7.89
C ALA A 27 6.59 4.12 8.08
N LEU A 28 7.43 3.45 7.29
CA LEU A 28 8.89 3.62 7.35
C LEU A 28 9.31 5.01 6.84
N GLY A 29 8.71 5.48 5.75
CA GLY A 29 8.95 6.80 5.17
C GLY A 29 8.57 7.94 6.13
N LEU A 30 7.39 7.85 6.76
CA LEU A 30 6.95 8.79 7.80
C LEU A 30 7.91 8.78 8.99
N LEU A 31 8.28 7.60 9.50
CA LEU A 31 9.20 7.49 10.64
C LEU A 31 10.56 8.13 10.32
N ILE A 32 11.13 7.82 9.16
CA ILE A 32 12.43 8.35 8.72
C ILE A 32 12.35 9.88 8.53
N LEU A 33 11.27 10.38 7.93
CA LEU A 33 11.06 11.82 7.72
C LEU A 33 10.87 12.56 9.05
N LEU A 34 10.07 12.00 9.97
CA LEU A 34 9.86 12.55 11.32
C LEU A 34 11.15 12.57 12.13
N LEU A 35 11.92 11.46 12.12
CA LEU A 35 13.25 11.45 12.72
C LEU A 35 14.11 12.55 12.10
N GLY A 36 14.07 12.66 10.76
CA GLY A 36 14.65 13.68 9.90
C GLY A 36 14.40 15.15 10.28
N ILE A 37 13.32 15.43 10.99
CA ILE A 37 12.92 16.80 11.33
C ILE A 37 13.00 17.05 12.85
N LEU A 38 12.70 16.03 13.65
CA LEU A 38 12.50 16.18 15.09
C LEU A 38 13.79 16.01 15.91
N VAL A 39 14.74 15.23 15.44
CA VAL A 39 15.99 15.00 16.17
C VAL A 39 17.02 16.05 15.69
N PRO A 40 18.16 16.29 16.39
CA PRO A 40 19.36 16.98 15.87
C PRO A 40 20.62 16.05 15.68
N LEU A 41 20.99 15.72 14.44
CA LEU A 41 21.89 14.71 13.85
C LEU A 41 22.67 15.50 12.82
N SER A 42 23.93 15.14 12.59
CA SER A 42 24.75 15.89 11.64
C SER A 42 24.31 15.75 10.16
N SER A 43 23.42 14.79 9.84
CA SER A 43 23.11 14.36 8.47
C SER A 43 21.60 14.40 8.18
N TRP A 44 20.94 15.49 8.57
CA TRP A 44 19.48 15.64 8.45
C TRP A 44 18.92 15.48 7.05
N ASP A 45 19.64 16.07 6.09
CA ASP A 45 19.21 16.12 4.70
C ASP A 45 18.99 14.72 4.14
N PHE A 46 19.86 13.76 4.48
CA PHE A 46 19.74 12.38 4.01
C PHE A 46 18.47 11.69 4.53
N PHE A 47 18.10 11.89 5.80
CA PHE A 47 16.88 11.30 6.37
C PHE A 47 15.63 11.92 5.74
N VAL A 48 15.61 13.24 5.57
CA VAL A 48 14.47 13.93 4.94
C VAL A 48 14.31 13.47 3.49
N TYR A 49 15.39 13.42 2.70
CA TYR A 49 15.32 12.96 1.31
C TYR A 49 14.96 11.47 1.20
N LEU A 50 15.51 10.61 2.05
CA LEU A 50 15.20 9.17 2.04
C LEU A 50 13.73 8.91 2.45
N GLY A 51 13.24 9.61 3.45
CA GLY A 51 11.84 9.54 3.89
C GLY A 51 10.87 10.01 2.81
N ALA A 52 11.16 11.16 2.18
CA ALA A 52 10.36 11.67 1.07
C ALA A 52 10.38 10.72 -0.15
N LEU A 53 11.54 10.12 -0.45
CA LEU A 53 11.68 9.15 -1.53
C LEU A 53 10.85 7.88 -1.26
N LEU A 54 10.87 7.36 -0.03
CA LEU A 54 10.05 6.20 0.38
C LEU A 54 8.55 6.49 0.28
N LEU A 55 8.11 7.68 0.68
CA LEU A 55 6.71 8.10 0.52
C LEU A 55 6.31 8.19 -0.95
N ALA A 56 7.17 8.72 -1.82
CA ALA A 56 6.94 8.76 -3.26
C ALA A 56 6.82 7.34 -3.85
N PHE A 57 7.71 6.41 -3.45
CA PHE A 57 7.60 5.01 -3.87
C PHE A 57 6.32 4.33 -3.35
N SER A 58 5.86 4.66 -2.14
CA SER A 58 4.59 4.15 -1.61
C SER A 58 3.38 4.52 -2.48
N LEU A 59 3.33 5.75 -2.97
CA LEU A 59 2.26 6.20 -3.88
C LEU A 59 2.19 5.36 -5.17
N VAL A 60 3.35 4.95 -5.70
CA VAL A 60 3.41 4.07 -6.87
C VAL A 60 2.80 2.70 -6.57
N PHE A 61 3.11 2.11 -5.41
CA PHE A 61 2.50 0.84 -4.98
C PHE A 61 0.99 0.95 -4.74
N TRP A 62 0.52 2.08 -4.22
CA TRP A 62 -0.90 2.36 -4.09
C TRP A 62 -1.61 2.41 -5.44
N VAL A 63 -1.05 3.09 -6.43
CA VAL A 63 -1.61 3.14 -7.79
C VAL A 63 -1.67 1.76 -8.43
N PHE A 64 -0.62 0.94 -8.27
CA PHE A 64 -0.64 -0.44 -8.75
C PHE A 64 -1.69 -1.29 -8.02
N TRP A 65 -1.76 -1.21 -6.69
CA TRP A 65 -2.78 -1.88 -5.91
C TRP A 65 -4.19 -1.51 -6.37
N TYR A 66 -4.50 -0.22 -6.54
CA TYR A 66 -5.79 0.22 -7.06
C TYR A 66 -6.06 -0.36 -8.45
N THR A 67 -5.10 -0.31 -9.37
CA THR A 67 -5.25 -0.81 -10.74
C THR A 67 -5.55 -2.31 -10.77
N PHE A 68 -4.86 -3.11 -9.95
CA PHE A 68 -5.05 -4.56 -9.87
C PHE A 68 -6.25 -4.97 -8.99
N ASN A 69 -6.70 -4.12 -8.07
CA ASN A 69 -7.85 -4.39 -7.20
C ASN A 69 -9.20 -4.04 -7.86
N ILE A 70 -9.23 -3.31 -8.98
CA ILE A 70 -10.46 -3.03 -9.76
C ILE A 70 -10.80 -4.26 -10.63
N GLU A 71 -10.94 -5.41 -9.98
CA GLU A 71 -11.42 -6.63 -10.62
C GLU A 71 -12.94 -6.50 -10.76
N VAL A 72 -13.40 -6.16 -11.98
CA VAL A 72 -14.82 -5.99 -12.29
C VAL A 72 -15.55 -7.26 -11.88
N PRO A 73 -16.50 -7.20 -10.93
CA PRO A 73 -17.24 -8.39 -10.55
C PRO A 73 -18.03 -8.88 -11.77
N LEU A 74 -17.62 -10.02 -12.33
CA LEU A 74 -18.31 -10.77 -13.40
C LEU A 74 -19.78 -11.10 -13.06
N ARG A 75 -20.15 -10.94 -11.78
CA ARG A 75 -21.51 -10.95 -11.24
C ARG A 75 -22.44 -9.90 -11.86
N GLU A 76 -21.94 -8.75 -12.29
CA GLU A 76 -22.77 -7.69 -12.92
C GLU A 76 -22.94 -7.88 -14.44
N LEU A 77 -22.26 -8.88 -15.03
CA LEU A 77 -22.34 -9.25 -16.44
C LEU A 77 -23.23 -10.48 -16.70
N GLN A 78 -23.79 -11.06 -15.64
CA GLN A 78 -24.64 -12.25 -15.72
C GLN A 78 -26.07 -11.89 -15.31
N CYS A 79 -26.79 -11.29 -16.26
CA CYS A 79 -28.23 -11.41 -16.34
C CYS A 79 -28.58 -12.30 -17.54
#